data_AF-A0A1H3BXX7-F1
#
_entry.id   AF-A0A1H3BXX7-F1
#
_cell.length_a   1.000
_cell.length_b   1.000
_cell.length_c   1.000
_cell.angle_alpha   90.00
_cell.angle_beta   90.00
_cell.angle_gamma   90.00
#
_symmetry.space_group_name_H-M   'P 1'
#
loop_
_entity.id
_entity.type
_entity.pdbx_description
1 polymer ?
#
loop_
_entity_poly.entity_id
_entity_poly.type
_entity_poly.pdbx_seq_one_letter_code
_entity_poly.pdbx_strand_id
1 'polypeptide(L)'
;MLSIGKSTLGMYETNKREPGHDMTSHIAAFFEVSVDWLTTGKEFAYAPMASTQEEIIIKDLVQRYNIDLTRDRTREKLEKIIQLVFEESTG
;
A
#
# COMPACT_ATOMS: atom_id res chain seq x y z
N MET A 1 25.38 10.19 6.81
CA MET A 1 25.20 11.53 7.42
C MET A 1 24.50 12.40 6.40
N LEU A 2 23.35 13.00 6.75
CA LEU A 2 22.68 13.98 5.90
C LEU A 2 23.60 15.20 5.78
N SER A 3 24.17 15.44 4.60
CA SER A 3 25.15 16.51 4.38
C SER A 3 24.47 17.89 4.31
N ILE A 4 23.80 18.28 5.40
CA ILE A 4 23.02 19.50 5.52
C ILE A 4 23.84 20.51 6.35
N GLY A 5 23.90 21.77 5.88
CA GLY A 5 24.54 22.84 6.64
C GLY A 5 23.78 23.15 7.94
N LYS A 6 24.50 23.45 9.02
CA LYS A 6 23.92 23.75 10.36
C LYS A 6 22.85 24.85 10.32
N SER A 7 23.04 25.87 9.49
CA SER A 7 22.06 26.95 9.30
C SER A 7 20.76 26.43 8.69
N THR A 8 20.85 25.53 7.71
CA THR A 8 19.68 24.93 7.05
C THR A 8 18.92 24.00 8.01
N LEU A 9 19.65 23.21 8.82
CA LEU A 9 19.03 22.41 9.88
C LEU A 9 18.29 23.30 10.90
N GLY A 10 18.91 24.38 11.36
CA GLY A 10 18.25 25.31 12.28
C GLY A 10 17.02 26.00 11.68
N MET A 11 16.99 26.23 10.37
CA MET A 11 15.78 26.71 9.70
C MET A 11 14.65 25.68 9.68
N TYR A 12 14.98 24.39 9.56
CA TYR A 12 14.00 23.30 9.65
C TYR A 12 13.44 23.18 11.07
N GLU A 13 14.30 23.16 12.08
CA GLU A 13 13.90 23.04 13.50
C GLU A 13 13.04 24.21 13.98
N THR A 14 13.20 25.40 13.36
CA THR A 14 12.45 26.61 13.70
C THR A 14 11.26 26.89 12.78
N ASN A 15 10.89 25.93 11.91
CA ASN A 15 9.79 26.06 10.93
C ASN A 15 9.93 27.27 9.97
N LYS A 16 11.14 27.82 9.81
CA LYS A 16 11.40 28.94 8.89
C LYS A 16 11.51 28.48 7.44
N ARG A 17 11.75 27.19 7.24
CA ARG A 17 11.87 26.55 5.93
C ARG A 17 11.50 25.08 6.07
N GLU A 18 10.83 24.54 5.07
CA GLU A 18 10.61 23.11 4.95
C GLU A 18 11.65 22.48 4.02
N PRO A 19 12.05 21.22 4.26
CA PRO A 19 12.84 20.46 3.30
C PRO A 19 12.04 20.27 2.00
N GLY A 20 12.72 20.43 0.86
CA GLY A 20 12.14 20.05 -0.43
C GLY A 20 12.06 18.52 -0.56
N HIS A 21 11.35 18.03 -1.58
CA HIS A 21 11.09 16.60 -1.78
C HIS A 21 12.34 15.71 -1.67
N ASP A 22 13.43 16.05 -2.38
CA ASP A 22 14.67 15.27 -2.35
C ASP A 22 15.29 15.21 -0.95
N MET A 23 15.24 16.31 -0.20
CA MET A 23 15.75 16.35 1.17
C MET A 23 14.87 15.54 2.11
N THR A 24 13.55 15.63 1.97
CA THR A 24 12.59 14.81 2.73
C THR A 24 12.84 13.32 2.51
N SER A 25 13.07 12.90 1.26
CA SER A 25 13.41 11.53 0.91
C SER A 25 14.74 11.08 1.54
N HIS A 26 15.77 11.92 1.53
CA HIS A 26 17.03 11.61 2.21
C HIS A 26 16.86 11.48 3.72
N ILE A 27 16.09 12.37 4.35
CA ILE A 27 15.79 12.32 5.79
C ILE A 27 15.06 11.02 6.13
N ALA A 28 14.06 10.64 5.33
CA ALA A 28 13.31 9.40 5.53
C ALA A 28 14.25 8.17 5.44
N ALA A 29 15.12 8.13 4.43
CA ALA A 29 16.12 7.07 4.29
C ALA A 29 17.13 7.02 5.44
N PHE A 30 17.55 8.18 5.98
CA PHE A 30 18.48 8.24 7.11
C PHE A 30 17.89 7.63 8.39
N PHE A 31 16.58 7.78 8.60
CA PHE A 31 15.86 7.20 9.73
C PHE A 31 15.21 5.84 9.43
N GLU A 32 15.41 5.31 8.22
CA GLU A 32 14.83 4.03 7.76
C GLU A 32 13.29 3.99 7.85
N VAL A 33 12.63 5.12 7.54
CA VAL A 33 11.17 5.28 7.54
C VAL A 33 10.65 5.68 6.17
N SER A 34 9.33 5.60 5.95
CA SER A 34 8.72 6.14 4.74
C SER A 34 8.60 7.67 4.78
N VAL A 35 8.57 8.31 3.62
CA VAL A 35 8.31 9.77 3.51
C VAL A 35 6.95 10.15 4.11
N ASP A 36 5.96 9.27 3.96
CA ASP A 36 4.63 9.47 4.53
C ASP A 36 4.67 9.45 6.07
N TRP A 37 5.35 8.46 6.66
CA TRP A 37 5.56 8.42 8.10
C TRP A 37 6.32 9.65 8.61
N LEU A 38 7.36 10.07 7.88
CA LEU A 38 8.17 11.22 8.26
C LEU A 38 7.36 12.53 8.34
N THR A 39 6.38 12.70 7.45
CA THR A 39 5.59 13.93 7.35
C THR A 39 4.29 13.90 8.17
N THR A 40 3.71 12.71 8.39
CA THR A 40 2.43 12.57 9.08
C THR A 40 2.56 12.06 10.52
N GLY A 41 3.70 11.46 10.88
CA GLY A 41 3.93 10.79 12.16
C GLY A 41 3.10 9.52 12.35
N LYS A 42 2.47 9.02 11.28
CA LYS A 42 1.60 7.84 11.32
C LYS A 42 2.24 6.75 10.48
N GLU A 43 2.22 5.53 11.02
CA GLU A 43 2.40 4.36 10.17
C GLU A 43 1.27 4.37 9.16
N PHE A 44 1.61 4.37 7.87
CA PHE A 44 0.61 4.26 6.82
C PHE A 44 0.00 2.86 6.93
N ALA A 45 -1.06 2.73 7.73
CA ALA A 45 -1.97 1.62 7.60
C ALA A 45 -2.51 1.77 6.18
N TYR A 46 -2.06 0.90 5.27
CA TYR A 46 -2.72 0.73 4.00
C TYR A 46 -4.17 0.35 4.33
N ALA A 47 -5.04 1.36 4.43
CA ALA A 47 -6.45 1.19 4.31
C ALA A 47 -6.65 1.06 2.79
N PRO A 48 -6.92 -0.15 2.27
CA PRO A 48 -7.36 -0.24 0.89
C PRO A 48 -8.53 0.74 0.77
N MET A 49 -8.53 1.61 -0.24
CA MET A 49 -9.71 2.41 -0.56
C MET A 49 -10.91 1.48 -0.56
N ALA A 50 -11.77 1.60 0.46
CA ALA A 50 -12.85 0.68 0.84
C ALA A 50 -13.02 -0.53 -0.09
N SER A 51 -12.10 -1.50 0.00
CA SER A 51 -12.30 -2.79 -0.66
C SER A 51 -13.49 -3.45 0.01
N THR A 52 -14.45 -3.94 -0.77
CA THR A 52 -15.56 -4.71 -0.18
C THR A 52 -15.00 -5.96 0.50
N GLN A 53 -15.75 -6.53 1.44
CA GLN A 53 -15.33 -7.75 2.13
C GLN A 53 -15.05 -8.89 1.12
N GLU A 54 -15.82 -8.95 0.04
CA GLU A 54 -15.64 -9.88 -1.07
C GLU A 54 -14.30 -9.65 -1.79
N GLU A 55 -13.92 -8.40 -2.05
CA GLU A 55 -12.65 -8.09 -2.71
C GLU A 55 -11.45 -8.52 -1.84
N ILE A 56 -11.53 -8.33 -0.52
CA ILE A 56 -10.50 -8.78 0.42
C ILE A 56 -10.37 -10.30 0.41
N ILE A 57 -11.50 -11.02 0.47
CA ILE A 57 -11.52 -12.48 0.45
C ILE A 57 -10.96 -13.02 -0.87
N ILE A 58 -11.36 -12.44 -2.01
CA ILE A 58 -10.87 -12.87 -3.32
C ILE A 58 -9.35 -12.64 -3.42
N LYS A 59 -8.84 -11.49 -2.96
CA LYS A 59 -7.39 -11.22 -2.93
C LYS A 59 -6.62 -12.24 -2.09
N ASP A 60 -7.11 -12.57 -0.88
CA ASP A 60 -6.49 -13.58 -0.01
C ASP A 60 -6.48 -14.97 -0.69
N LEU A 61 -7.61 -15.41 -1.26
CA LEU A 61 -7.70 -16.70 -1.93
C LEU A 61 -6.77 -16.79 -3.14
N VAL A 62 -6.74 -15.74 -3.97
CA VAL A 62 -5.87 -15.64 -5.14
C VAL A 62 -4.41 -15.78 -4.74
N GLN A 63 -4.00 -15.08 -3.68
CA GLN A 63 -2.63 -15.14 -3.17
C GLN A 63 -2.31 -16.51 -2.54
N ARG A 64 -3.18 -17.01 -1.66
CA ARG A 64 -2.97 -18.26 -0.90
C ARG A 64 -2.82 -19.48 -1.80
N TYR A 65 -3.59 -19.53 -2.88
CA TYR A 65 -3.58 -20.65 -3.82
C TYR A 65 -2.80 -20.37 -5.10
N ASN A 66 -2.09 -19.24 -5.17
CA ASN A 66 -1.31 -18.80 -6.34
C ASN A 66 -2.12 -18.87 -7.65
N ILE A 67 -3.35 -18.33 -7.60
CA ILE A 67 -4.29 -18.37 -8.72
C ILE A 67 -3.97 -17.22 -9.68
N ASP A 68 -3.52 -17.55 -10.89
CA ASP A 68 -3.28 -16.54 -11.91
C ASP A 68 -4.55 -16.21 -12.70
N LEU A 69 -5.28 -15.18 -12.27
CA LEU A 69 -6.50 -14.67 -12.92
C LEU A 69 -6.24 -13.81 -14.17
N THR A 70 -4.97 -13.57 -14.53
CA THR A 70 -4.62 -12.92 -15.81
C THR A 70 -4.79 -13.87 -16.99
N ARG A 71 -4.83 -15.19 -16.73
CA ARG A 71 -5.05 -16.23 -17.72
C ARG A 71 -6.54 -16.48 -17.95
N ASP A 72 -7.00 -16.32 -19.19
CA ASP A 72 -8.41 -16.49 -19.56
C ASP A 72 -8.98 -17.85 -19.12
N ARG A 73 -8.24 -18.94 -19.36
CA ARG A 73 -8.67 -20.29 -18.95
C ARG A 73 -8.85 -20.46 -17.44
N THR A 74 -8.05 -19.75 -16.63
CA THR A 74 -8.17 -19.80 -15.16
C THR A 74 -9.40 -19.03 -14.71
N ARG A 75 -9.63 -17.85 -15.31
CA ARG A 75 -10.81 -17.02 -15.06
C ARG A 75 -12.10 -17.76 -15.39
N GLU A 76 -12.21 -18.32 -16.59
CA GLU A 76 -13.40 -19.08 -17.04
C GLU A 76 -13.71 -20.26 -16.10
N LYS A 77 -12.68 -20.96 -15.60
CA LYS A 77 -12.88 -22.05 -14.63
C LYS A 77 -13.43 -21.55 -13.31
N LEU A 78 -12.91 -20.44 -12.80
CA LEU A 78 -13.39 -19.84 -11.55
C LEU A 78 -14.84 -19.38 -11.69
N GLU A 79 -15.20 -18.72 -12.79
CA GLU A 79 -16.58 -18.30 -13.08
C GLU A 79 -17.55 -19.48 -13.07
N LYS A 80 -17.18 -20.61 -13.69
CA LYS A 80 -18.01 -21.83 -13.68
C LYS A 80 -18.17 -22.41 -12.28
N ILE A 81 -17.11 -22.41 -11.47
CA ILE A 81 -17.18 -22.89 -10.08
C ILE A 81 -18.12 -22.00 -9.26
N ILE A 82 -18.00 -20.67 -9.41
CA ILE A 82 -18.88 -19.72 -8.72
C ILE A 82 -20.33 -19.97 -9.13
N GLN A 83 -20.61 -20.09 -10.43
CA GLN A 83 -21.96 -20.34 -10.93
C GLN A 83 -22.56 -21.63 -10.32
N LEU A 84 -21.81 -22.73 -10.30
CA LEU A 84 -22.26 -24.00 -9.71
C LEU A 84 -22.60 -23.86 -8.22
N VAL A 85 -21.75 -23.19 -7.45
CA VAL A 85 -21.94 -23.04 -5.99
C VAL A 85 -23.17 -22.17 -5.67
N PHE A 86 -23.41 -21.12 -6.45
CA PHE A 86 -24.54 -20.21 -6.22
C PHE A 86 -25.87 -20.73 -6.79
N GLU A 87 -25.86 -21.53 -7.85
CA GLU A 87 -27.07 -22.18 -8.38
C GLU A 87 -27.60 -23.28 -7.44
N GLU A 88 -26.71 -24.06 -6.79
CA GLU A 88 -27.13 -25.08 -5.81
C GLU A 88 -27.67 -24.49 -4.50
N SER A 89 -27.40 -23.20 -4.23
CA SER A 89 -27.87 -22.53 -3.01
C SER A 89 -29.29 -21.94 -3.12
N THR A 90 -29.91 -22.02 -4.31
CA THR A 90 -31.29 -21.55 -4.59
C THR A 90 -32.33 -22.68 -4.64
N GLY A 91 -31.96 -23.90 -4.24
CA GLY A 91 -32.84 -25.09 -4.18
C GLY A 91 -33.38 -25.40 -2.79
#